data_AF-S6BKP6-F1
#
_entry.id   AF-S6BKP6-F1
#
_cell.length_a   1.000
_cell.length_b   1.000
_cell.length_c   1.000
_cell.angle_alpha   90.00
_cell.angle_beta   90.00
_cell.angle_gamma   90.00
#
_symmetry.space_group_name_H-M   'P 1'
#
loop_
_entity.id
_entity.type
_entity.pdbx_description
1 polymer ?
#
loop_
_entity_poly.entity_id
_entity_poly.type
_entity_poly.pdbx_seq_one_letter_code
_entity_poly.pdbx_strand_id
1 'polypeptide(L)' 'MMIPTHWLFKLPIAKDRVRFLRLYATFGLCFGLFIGLRAHHPTYVSKPFRPSIFYKLHLKRLLYTKKITQEQYDKYINYS' A
#
# COMPACT_ATOMS: atom_id res chain seq x y z
N MET A 1 -2.31 6.38 -13.17
CA MET A 1 -3.33 5.38 -12.74
C MET A 1 -4.69 5.92 -13.14
N MET A 2 -5.22 5.54 -14.31
CA MET A 2 -6.57 5.94 -14.74
C MET A 2 -7.56 4.93 -14.16
N ILE A 3 -8.20 5.28 -13.05
CA ILE A 3 -9.34 4.51 -12.55
C ILE A 3 -10.43 4.62 -13.63
N PRO A 4 -10.96 3.52 -14.18
CA PRO A 4 -11.95 3.58 -15.24
C PRO A 4 -13.21 4.23 -14.70
N THR A 5 -13.40 5.50 -15.04
CA THR A 5 -14.50 6.35 -14.59
C THR A 5 -15.87 5.76 -14.92
N HIS A 6 -15.93 4.93 -15.96
CA HIS A 6 -17.12 4.17 -16.35
C HIS A 6 -17.70 3.29 -15.21
N TRP A 7 -16.86 2.75 -14.32
CA TRP A 7 -17.33 1.97 -13.17
C TRP A 7 -17.93 2.85 -12.06
N LEU A 8 -17.41 4.06 -11.89
CA LEU A 8 -17.91 5.00 -10.89
C LEU A 8 -19.27 5.61 -11.29
N PHE A 9 -19.52 5.77 -12.60
CA PHE A 9 -20.80 6.29 -13.11
C PHE A 9 -21.98 5.29 -13.03
N LYS A 10 -21.73 4.02 -12.67
CA LYS A 10 -22.80 3.03 -12.42
C LYS A 10 -23.44 3.15 -11.02
N LEU A 11 -22.88 3.97 -10.14
CA LEU A 11 -23.42 4.18 -8.79
C LEU A 11 -24.65 5.11 -8.82
N PRO A 12 -25.68 4.90 -7.98
CA PRO A 12 -26.90 5.70 -7.97
C PRO A 12 -26.66 7.19 -7.66
N ILE A 13 -25.54 7.51 -7.01
CA ILE A 13 -25.05 8.87 -6.73
C ILE A 13 -24.56 9.60 -7.98
N ALA A 14 -24.23 8.88 -9.05
CA ALA A 14 -23.71 9.43 -10.30
C ALA A 14 -24.80 9.79 -11.33
N LYS A 15 -26.08 9.68 -10.95
CA LYS A 15 -27.22 10.09 -11.80
C LYS A 15 -27.11 11.58 -12.16
N ASP A 16 -26.67 12.42 -11.21
CA ASP A 16 -26.27 13.81 -11.45
C ASP A 16 -24.77 13.93 -11.73
N ARG A 17 -24.42 13.81 -13.02
CA ARG A 17 -23.03 13.81 -13.49
C ARG A 17 -22.23 15.04 -13.06
N VAL A 18 -22.87 16.21 -13.04
CA VAL A 18 -22.23 17.48 -12.65
C VAL A 18 -21.90 17.50 -11.16
N ARG A 19 -22.82 17.02 -10.30
CA ARG A 19 -22.61 16.95 -8.85
C ARG A 19 -21.53 15.93 -8.50
N PHE A 20 -21.55 14.78 -9.19
CA PHE A 20 -20.52 13.75 -9.04
C PHE A 20 -19.13 14.25 -9.45
N LEU A 21 -19.01 14.95 -10.59
CA LEU A 21 -17.73 15.48 -11.05
C LEU A 21 -17.16 16.52 -10.07
N ARG A 22 -18.02 17.40 -9.51
CA ARG A 22 -17.59 18.36 -8.47
C ARG A 22 -17.08 17.65 -7.23
N LEU A 23 -17.81 16.66 -6.73
CA LEU A 23 -17.40 15.85 -5.57
C LEU A 23 -16.10 15.08 -5.82
N TYR A 24 -15.94 14.51 -7.01
CA TYR A 24 -14.72 13.79 -7.38
C TYR A 24 -13.51 14.74 -7.45
N ALA A 25 -13.67 15.92 -8.06
CA ALA A 25 -12.62 16.92 -8.16
C ALA A 25 -12.23 17.49 -6.78
N THR A 26 -13.22 17.83 -5.93
CA THR A 26 -12.94 18.31 -4.58
C THR A 26 -12.29 17.24 -3.72
N PHE A 27 -12.75 15.99 -3.81
CA PHE A 27 -12.13 14.87 -3.12
C PHE A 27 -10.68 14.66 -3.57
N GLY A 28 -10.43 14.70 -4.88
CA GLY A 28 -9.08 14.57 -5.45
C GLY A 28 -8.14 15.68 -4.97
N LEU A 29 -8.61 16.94 -4.94
CA LEU A 29 -7.82 18.06 -4.43
C LEU A 29 -7.53 17.92 -2.92
N CYS A 30 -8.55 17.63 -2.11
CA CYS A 30 -8.37 17.42 -0.67
C CYS A 30 -7.40 16.26 -0.37
N PHE A 31 -7.52 15.16 -1.12
CA PHE A 31 -6.65 14.00 -0.96
C PHE A 31 -5.20 14.31 -1.36
N GLY A 32 -5.01 15.04 -2.46
CA GLY A 32 -3.68 15.51 -2.89
C GLY A 32 -3.03 16.42 -1.85
N LEU A 33 -3.76 17.40 -1.32
CA LEU A 33 -3.27 18.29 -0.26
C LEU A 33 -2.94 17.53 1.02
N PHE A 34 -3.78 16.59 1.44
CA PHE A 34 -3.54 15.78 2.63
C PHE A 34 -2.27 14.92 2.50
N ILE A 35 -2.06 14.30 1.33
CA ILE A 35 -0.82 13.55 1.06
C ILE A 35 0.38 14.49 1.09
N GLY A 36 0.30 15.67 0.46
CA GLY A 36 1.37 16.66 0.45
C GLY A 36 1.74 17.10 1.87
N LEU A 37 0.76 17.46 2.70
CA LEU A 37 0.99 17.86 4.10
C LEU A 37 1.59 16.72 4.93
N ARG A 38 1.11 15.49 4.73
CA ARG A 38 1.64 14.31 5.43
C ARG A 38 3.07 13.96 4.97
N ALA A 39 3.40 14.20 3.70
CA ALA A 39 4.73 13.98 3.16
C ALA A 39 5.76 14.99 3.70
N HIS A 40 5.34 16.22 4.01
CA HIS A 40 6.19 17.25 4.60
C HIS A 40 6.59 16.99 6.06
N HIS A 41 5.86 16.12 6.77
CA HIS A 41 6.18 15.73 8.15
C HIS A 41 6.49 14.23 8.26
N PRO A 42 7.62 13.75 7.69
CA PRO A 42 8.01 12.36 7.83
C PRO A 42 8.36 12.06 9.29
N THR A 43 7.66 11.09 9.88
CA THR A 43 7.98 10.59 11.22
C THR A 43 9.18 9.64 11.12
N TYR A 44 10.38 10.14 11.38
CA TYR A 44 11.60 9.33 11.46
C TYR A 44 11.64 8.59 12.80
N VAL A 45 10.86 7.51 12.91
CA VAL A 45 10.92 6.59 14.05
C VAL A 45 11.68 5.35 13.62
N SER A 46 12.65 4.91 14.43
CA SER A 46 13.26 3.60 14.29
C SER A 46 12.18 2.53 14.49
N LYS A 47 11.62 2.03 13.39
CA LYS A 47 10.70 0.91 13.45
C LYS A 47 11.55 -0.37 13.53
N PRO A 48 11.27 -1.28 14.48
CA PRO A 48 11.93 -2.58 14.48
C PRO A 48 11.67 -3.26 13.13
N PHE A 49 12.69 -3.88 12.58
CA PHE A 49 12.62 -4.52 11.27
C PHE A 49 11.52 -5.59 11.30
N ARG A 50 10.43 -5.33 10.58
CA ARG A 50 9.40 -6.34 10.34
C ARG A 50 9.60 -6.91 8.95
N PRO A 51 9.95 -8.20 8.81
CA PRO A 51 10.14 -8.79 7.50
C PRO A 51 8.87 -8.68 6.67
N SER A 52 8.99 -8.14 5.46
CA SER A 52 7.88 -8.00 4.52
C SER A 52 7.34 -9.38 4.10
N ILE A 53 6.11 -9.42 3.60
CA ILE A 53 5.48 -10.66 3.11
C ILE A 53 6.32 -11.27 1.99
N PHE A 54 6.84 -10.45 1.08
CA PHE A 54 7.73 -10.89 0.00
C PHE A 54 9.03 -11.51 0.51
N TYR A 55 9.63 -10.92 1.54
CA TYR A 55 10.84 -11.47 2.16
C TYR A 55 10.58 -12.82 2.82
N LYS A 56 9.46 -12.98 3.53
CA LYS A 56 9.05 -14.28 4.11
C LYS A 56 8.85 -15.36 3.03
N LEU A 57 8.20 -15.01 1.92
CA LEU A 57 8.00 -15.92 0.79
C LEU A 57 9.33 -16.30 0.14
N HIS A 58 10.25 -15.36 0.01
CA HIS A 58 11.60 -15.62 -0.50
C HIS A 58 12.36 -16.59 0.40
N LEU A 59 12.36 -16.37 1.72
CA LEU A 59 12.98 -17.27 2.68
C LEU A 59 12.37 -18.69 2.65
N LYS A 60 11.04 -18.80 2.54
CA LYS A 60 10.38 -20.10 2.37
C LYS A 60 10.83 -20.82 1.09
N ARG A 61 10.97 -20.09 -0.01
CA ARG A 61 11.50 -20.64 -1.28
C ARG A 61 12.95 -21.12 -1.12
N LEU A 62 13.78 -20.38 -0.39
CA LEU A 62 15.18 -20.77 -0.12
C LEU A 62 15.25 -22.03 0.75
N LEU A 63 14.40 -22.14 1.76
CA LEU A 63 14.29 -23.32 2.61
C LEU A 63 13.83 -24.55 1.80
N TYR A 64 12.81 -24.38 0.96
CA TYR A 64 12.32 -25.43 0.07
C TYR A 64 13.39 -25.91 -0.93
N THR A 65 14.20 -24.98 -1.45
CA THR A 65 15.32 -25.30 -2.35
C THR A 65 16.57 -25.80 -1.63
N LYS A 66 16.49 -26.02 -0.30
CA LYS A 66 17.61 -26.47 0.56
C LYS A 66 18.85 -25.58 0.47
N LYS A 67 18.70 -24.31 0.11
CA LYS A 67 19.80 -23.33 0.06
C LYS A 67 20.14 -22.77 1.44
N ILE A 68 19.19 -22.85 2.38
CA ILE A 68 19.35 -22.45 3.78
C ILE A 68 18.87 -23.57 4.70
N THR A 69 19.45 -23.66 5.89
CA THR A 69 18.98 -24.56 6.95
C THR A 69 17.81 -23.95 7.71
N GLN A 70 17.08 -24.78 8.47
CA GLN A 70 15.97 -24.34 9.31
C GLN A 70 16.43 -23.29 10.35
N GLU A 71 17.61 -23.50 10.95
CA GLU A 71 18.21 -22.54 11.90
C GLU A 71 18.48 -21.17 11.27
N GLN A 72 18.95 -21.14 10.03
CA GLN A 72 19.16 -19.91 9.28
C GLN A 72 17.84 -19.20 8.96
N TYR A 73 16.80 -19.96 8.57
CA TYR A 73 15.46 -19.42 8.32
C TYR A 73 14.88 -18.72 9.57
N ASP A 74 14.99 -19.36 10.74
CA ASP A 74 14.47 -18.81 11.99
C ASP A 74 15.25 -17.57 12.44
N LYS A 75 16.58 -17.55 12.21
CA LYS A 75 17.43 -16.37 12.43
C LYS A 75 17.04 -15.21 11.51
N TYR A 76 16.75 -15.47 10.24
CA TYR A 76 16.41 -14.41 9.27
C TYR A 76 14.99 -13.88 9.43
N ILE A 77 14.06 -14.67 9.95
CA ILE A 77 12.70 -14.22 10.26
C ILE A 77 12.64 -13.35 11.51
N ASN A 78 13.43 -13.69 12.52
CA ASN A 78 13.44 -13.00 13.82
C ASN A 78 14.61 -12.03 13.96
N TYR A 79 15.23 -11.61 12.85
CA TYR A 79 16.31 -10.64 12.89
C TYR A 79 15.76 -9.29 13.35
N SER A 80 15.83 -9.06 14.65
CA SER A 80 15.47 -7.83 15.36
C SER A 80 16.69 -7.29 16.08
#